data_AF-A4YMT0-F1
#
_entry.id   AF-A4YMT0-F1
#
_cell.length_a   1.000
_cell.length_b   1.000
_cell.length_c   1.000
_cell.angle_alpha   90.00
_cell.angle_beta   90.00
_cell.angle_gamma   90.00
#
_symmetry.space_group_name_H-M   'P 1'
#
loop_
_entity.id
_entity.type
_entity.pdbx_description
1 polymer ?
#
loop_
_entity_poly.entity_id
_entity_poly.type
_entity_poly.pdbx_seq_one_letter_code
_entity_poly.pdbx_strand_id
1 'polypeptide(L)'
;MRLKGAFRFALYGIFGLLFASGAFWIYADQMKTRSELNSDAWQQAAAYLLSLHGGAAMVTLMLLGALGPMHVQRAWRARKNRATGIVSLAMYGLLIATAFGLYYVGSEALRPWISTVHIVFGLGVPAVIMAHIVVGRASVAPAPQPIRARAAAATLVPADAPDEPELVGAMNKVG
;
A
#
# COMPACT_ATOMS: atom_id res chain seq x y z
N MET A 1 -7.68 5.62 6.85
CA MET A 1 -6.90 6.87 6.71
C MET A 1 -6.15 6.79 5.40
N ARG A 2 -6.23 7.83 4.56
CA ARG A 2 -5.53 7.85 3.27
C ARG A 2 -4.18 8.53 3.46
N LEU A 3 -3.11 7.90 2.96
CA LEU A 3 -1.79 8.51 2.85
C LEU A 3 -1.83 9.68 1.85
N LYS A 4 -0.94 10.66 2.02
CA LYS A 4 -0.75 11.73 1.04
C LYS A 4 -0.41 11.14 -0.33
N GLY A 5 -0.89 11.76 -1.41
CA GLY A 5 -0.77 11.23 -2.78
C GLY A 5 0.68 10.93 -3.18
N ALA A 6 1.60 11.89 -2.95
CA ALA A 6 3.02 11.75 -3.27
C ALA A 6 3.70 10.60 -2.50
N PHE A 7 3.45 10.49 -1.19
CA PHE A 7 4.04 9.41 -0.37
C PHE A 7 3.51 8.03 -0.78
N ARG A 8 2.23 7.94 -1.14
CA ARG A 8 1.64 6.71 -1.66
C ARG A 8 2.25 6.31 -3.00
N PHE A 9 2.47 7.27 -3.90
CA PHE A 9 3.14 7.03 -5.18
C PHE A 9 4.59 6.55 -4.96
N ALA A 10 5.34 7.20 -4.06
CA ALA A 10 6.68 6.79 -3.70
C ALA A 10 6.73 5.35 -3.15
N LEU A 11 5.78 4.97 -2.29
CA LEU A 11 5.68 3.59 -1.79
C LEU A 11 5.42 2.60 -2.93
N TYR A 12 4.44 2.84 -3.80
CA TYR A 12 4.16 1.91 -4.90
C TYR A 12 5.32 1.83 -5.88
N GLY A 13 5.97 2.95 -6.19
CA GLY A 13 7.15 3.00 -7.03
C GLY A 13 8.29 2.18 -6.45
N ILE A 14 8.64 2.37 -5.17
CA ILE A 14 9.77 1.66 -4.56
C ILE A 14 9.48 0.17 -4.36
N PHE A 15 8.26 -0.21 -3.94
CA PHE A 15 7.88 -1.62 -3.82
C PHE A 15 7.86 -2.31 -5.20
N GLY A 16 7.38 -1.60 -6.23
CA GLY A 16 7.41 -2.08 -7.61
C GLY A 16 8.84 -2.28 -8.10
N LEU A 17 9.73 -1.33 -7.85
CA LEU A 17 11.14 -1.42 -8.21
C LEU A 17 11.85 -2.57 -7.47
N LEU A 18 11.59 -2.72 -6.17
CA LEU A 18 12.16 -3.77 -5.34
C LEU A 18 11.71 -5.16 -5.82
N PHE A 19 10.41 -5.31 -6.10
CA PHE A 19 9.87 -6.56 -6.63
C PHE A 19 10.42 -6.87 -8.02
N ALA A 20 10.39 -5.91 -8.95
CA ALA A 20 10.84 -6.12 -10.33
C ALA A 20 12.33 -6.44 -10.39
N SER A 21 13.18 -5.70 -9.65
CA SER A 21 14.62 -5.98 -9.59
C SER A 21 14.91 -7.38 -9.06
N GLY A 22 14.20 -7.83 -8.01
CA GLY A 22 14.36 -9.19 -7.47
C GLY A 22 13.84 -10.28 -8.41
N ALA A 23 12.67 -10.07 -9.03
CA ALA A 23 12.09 -11.02 -9.97
C ALA A 23 12.94 -11.18 -11.24
N PHE A 24 13.43 -10.08 -11.81
CA PHE A 24 14.33 -10.11 -12.95
C PHE A 24 15.70 -10.68 -12.57
N TRP A 25 16.16 -10.49 -11.33
CA TRP A 25 17.40 -11.10 -10.87
C TRP A 25 17.32 -12.63 -10.93
N ILE A 26 16.20 -13.25 -10.52
CA ILE A 26 16.00 -14.71 -10.61
C ILE A 26 16.16 -15.19 -12.07
N TYR A 27 15.57 -14.46 -13.01
CA TYR A 27 15.67 -14.79 -14.43
C TYR A 27 17.11 -14.65 -14.95
N ALA A 28 17.79 -13.55 -14.62
CA ALA A 28 19.17 -13.32 -15.01
C ALA A 28 20.11 -14.39 -14.42
N ASP A 29 19.91 -14.76 -13.15
CA ASP A 29 20.72 -15.78 -12.47
C ASP A 29 20.57 -17.16 -13.12
N GLN A 30 19.34 -17.55 -13.49
CA GLN A 30 19.09 -18.80 -14.22
C GLN A 30 19.76 -18.82 -15.61
N MET A 31 19.81 -17.69 -16.30
CA MET A 31 20.40 -17.61 -17.64
C MET A 31 21.93 -17.74 -17.62
N LYS A 32 22.59 -17.32 -16.54
CA LYS A 32 24.05 -17.51 -16.37
C LYS A 32 24.48 -18.96 -16.50
N THR A 33 23.68 -19.89 -15.99
CA THR A 33 23.98 -21.33 -16.04
C THR A 33 23.56 -21.98 -17.36
N ARG A 34 22.60 -21.38 -18.10
CA ARG A 34 22.00 -22.00 -19.29
C ARG A 34 22.61 -21.54 -20.61
N SER A 35 23.20 -20.33 -20.68
CA SER A 35 23.75 -19.80 -21.93
C SER A 35 25.27 -19.83 -21.94
N GLU A 36 25.87 -20.68 -22.78
CA GLU A 36 27.33 -20.70 -22.97
C GLU A 36 27.85 -19.48 -23.77
N LEU A 37 27.02 -18.89 -24.64
CA LEU A 37 27.42 -17.80 -25.55
C LEU A 37 27.34 -16.38 -24.97
N ASN A 38 26.71 -16.19 -23.79
CA ASN A 38 26.46 -14.85 -23.21
C ASN A 38 26.58 -14.81 -21.67
N SER A 39 27.35 -15.72 -21.06
CA SER A 39 27.47 -15.83 -19.59
C SER A 39 27.85 -14.50 -18.92
N ASP A 40 28.74 -13.73 -19.54
CA ASP A 40 29.28 -12.48 -18.99
C ASP A 40 28.21 -11.37 -18.92
N ALA A 41 27.39 -11.25 -19.96
CA ALA A 41 26.30 -10.29 -20.00
C ALA A 41 25.25 -10.59 -18.92
N TRP A 42 24.88 -11.87 -18.76
CA TRP A 42 23.95 -12.29 -17.71
C TRP A 42 24.54 -12.13 -16.31
N GLN A 43 25.86 -12.33 -16.15
CA GLN A 43 26.55 -12.09 -14.89
C GLN A 43 26.53 -10.61 -14.50
N GLN A 44 26.80 -9.71 -15.45
CA GLN A 44 26.69 -8.27 -15.24
C GLN A 44 25.25 -7.87 -14.91
N ALA A 45 24.27 -8.35 -15.68
CA ALA A 45 22.85 -8.07 -15.44
C ALA A 45 22.42 -8.50 -14.03
N ALA A 46 22.78 -9.71 -13.59
CA ALA A 46 22.49 -10.19 -12.24
C ALA A 46 23.16 -9.31 -11.17
N ALA A 47 24.42 -8.88 -11.38
CA ALA A 47 25.09 -7.97 -10.45
C ALA A 47 24.37 -6.61 -10.35
N TYR A 48 24.03 -5.99 -11.49
CA TYR A 48 23.31 -4.72 -11.52
C TYR A 48 21.93 -4.81 -10.87
N LEU A 49 21.17 -5.86 -11.15
CA LEU A 49 19.85 -6.08 -10.57
C LEU A 49 19.94 -6.26 -9.05
N LEU A 50 20.95 -6.98 -8.56
CA LEU A 50 21.17 -7.16 -7.13
C LEU A 50 21.57 -5.85 -6.45
N SER A 51 22.45 -5.05 -7.06
CA SER A 51 22.81 -3.71 -6.55
C SER A 51 21.61 -2.77 -6.53
N LEU A 52 20.79 -2.75 -7.59
CA LEU A 52 19.57 -1.97 -7.67
C LEU A 52 18.55 -2.41 -6.60
N HIS A 53 18.40 -3.71 -6.40
CA HIS A 53 17.53 -4.27 -5.37
C HIS A 53 17.99 -3.85 -3.97
N GLY A 54 19.28 -3.97 -3.67
CA GLY A 54 19.86 -3.52 -2.40
C GLY A 54 19.68 -2.02 -2.16
N GLY A 55 19.91 -1.18 -3.18
CA GLY A 55 19.68 0.26 -3.11
C GLY A 55 18.20 0.61 -2.87
N ALA A 56 17.29 -0.03 -3.60
CA ALA A 56 15.85 0.13 -3.42
C ALA A 56 15.39 -0.34 -2.02
N ALA A 57 16.03 -1.37 -1.46
CA ALA A 57 15.74 -1.86 -0.11
C ALA A 57 16.05 -0.79 0.96
N MET A 58 17.17 -0.07 0.83
CA MET A 58 17.52 1.01 1.77
C MET A 58 16.47 2.11 1.78
N VAL A 59 16.01 2.55 0.60
CA VAL A 59 14.94 3.54 0.48
C VAL A 59 13.62 2.99 1.06
N THR A 60 13.32 1.71 0.82
CA THR A 60 12.12 1.05 1.36
C THR A 60 12.14 1.02 2.89
N LEU A 61 13.28 0.74 3.52
CA LEU A 61 13.43 0.78 4.98
C LEU A 61 13.13 2.17 5.55
N MET A 62 13.67 3.23 4.93
CA MET A 62 13.39 4.62 5.32
C MET A 62 11.90 4.93 5.22
N LEU A 63 11.26 4.55 4.11
CA LEU A 63 9.83 4.78 3.89
C LEU A 63 8.95 3.96 4.85
N LEU A 64 9.32 2.72 5.17
CA LEU A 64 8.65 1.90 6.18
C LEU A 64 8.77 2.52 7.58
N GLY A 65 9.94 3.04 7.93
CA GLY A 65 10.15 3.79 9.17
C GLY A 65 9.22 5.01 9.26
N ALA A 66 9.11 5.78 8.18
CA ALA A 66 8.21 6.92 8.08
C ALA A 66 6.71 6.50 8.11
N LEU A 67 6.38 5.34 7.54
CA LEU A 67 5.02 4.78 7.51
C LEU A 67 4.49 4.45 8.92
N GLY A 68 5.38 4.13 9.86
CA GLY A 68 5.07 3.84 11.26
C GLY A 68 4.14 4.88 11.92
N PRO A 69 4.62 6.11 12.17
CA PRO A 69 3.80 7.16 12.80
C PRO A 69 2.66 7.67 11.90
N MET A 70 2.85 7.68 10.59
CA MET A 70 1.87 8.26 9.65
C MET A 70 0.65 7.36 9.40
N HIS A 71 0.83 6.04 9.41
CA HIS A 71 -0.22 5.08 9.06
C HIS A 71 -0.43 4.04 10.16
N VAL A 72 0.64 3.33 10.57
CA VAL A 72 0.54 2.17 11.46
C VAL A 72 0.00 2.58 12.83
N GLN A 73 0.64 3.55 13.49
CA GLN A 73 0.22 3.99 14.84
C GLN A 73 -1.23 4.50 14.85
N ARG A 74 -1.61 5.28 13.83
CA ARG A 74 -2.96 5.84 13.74
C ARG A 74 -4.01 4.75 13.47
N ALA A 75 -3.74 3.83 12.53
CA ALA A 75 -4.62 2.70 12.25
C ALA A 75 -4.75 1.77 13.47
N TRP A 76 -3.65 1.58 14.21
CA TRP A 76 -3.63 0.80 15.42
C TRP A 76 -4.51 1.42 16.51
N ARG A 77 -4.37 2.71 16.81
CA ARG A 77 -5.23 3.42 17.77
C ARG A 77 -6.70 3.34 17.39
N ALA A 78 -7.01 3.47 16.10
CA ALA A 78 -8.38 3.37 15.58
C ALA A 78 -8.92 1.92 15.48
N ARG A 79 -8.11 0.90 15.83
CA ARG A 79 -8.41 -0.53 15.67
C ARG A 79 -8.82 -0.96 14.25
N LYS A 80 -8.37 -0.25 13.21
CA LYS A 80 -8.74 -0.52 11.82
C LYS A 80 -7.67 -1.34 11.12
N ASN A 81 -8.11 -2.36 10.35
CA ASN A 81 -7.26 -3.17 9.47
C ASN A 81 -6.01 -3.76 10.16
N ARG A 82 -6.12 -4.12 11.45
CA ARG A 82 -4.98 -4.59 12.26
C ARG A 82 -4.43 -5.94 11.80
N ALA A 83 -5.31 -6.90 11.50
CA ALA A 83 -4.89 -8.26 11.14
C ALA A 83 -3.97 -8.26 9.90
N THR A 84 -4.42 -7.67 8.80
CA THR A 84 -3.60 -7.56 7.58
C THR A 84 -2.38 -6.66 7.81
N GLY A 85 -2.47 -5.64 8.66
CA GLY A 85 -1.33 -4.80 9.04
C GLY A 85 -0.23 -5.58 9.79
N ILE A 86 -0.62 -6.46 10.71
CA ILE A 86 0.32 -7.35 11.44
C ILE A 86 0.98 -8.33 10.47
N VAL A 87 0.20 -8.94 9.57
CA VAL A 87 0.73 -9.85 8.54
C VAL A 87 1.76 -9.13 7.66
N SER A 88 1.45 -7.92 7.19
CA SER A 88 2.39 -7.11 6.41
C SER A 88 3.67 -6.79 7.18
N LEU A 89 3.55 -6.35 8.45
CA LEU A 89 4.70 -6.04 9.30
C LEU A 89 5.59 -7.26 9.55
N ALA A 90 4.98 -8.41 9.86
CA ALA A 90 5.70 -9.66 10.07
C ALA A 90 6.44 -10.10 8.81
N MET A 91 5.79 -10.02 7.65
CA MET A 91 6.39 -10.37 6.37
C MET A 91 7.57 -9.45 6.02
N TYR A 92 7.43 -8.14 6.19
CA TYR A 92 8.55 -7.22 5.95
C TYR A 92 9.68 -7.43 6.95
N GLY A 93 9.37 -7.67 8.22
CA GLY A 93 10.37 -8.02 9.24
C GLY A 93 11.15 -9.28 8.87
N LEU A 94 10.46 -10.32 8.39
CA LEU A 94 11.09 -11.55 7.91
C LEU A 94 12.00 -11.30 6.69
N LEU A 95 11.55 -10.49 5.73
CA LEU A 95 12.37 -10.14 4.56
C LEU A 95 13.62 -9.35 4.95
N ILE A 96 13.52 -8.42 5.90
CA ILE A 96 14.66 -7.67 6.42
C ILE A 96 15.64 -8.60 7.14
N ALA A 97 15.14 -9.49 8.00
CA ALA A 97 15.96 -10.44 8.74
C ALA A 97 16.68 -11.43 7.81
N THR A 98 15.99 -11.93 6.78
CA THR A 98 16.61 -12.84 5.79
C THR A 98 17.60 -12.11 4.88
N ALA A 99 17.34 -10.86 4.49
CA ALA A 99 18.32 -10.03 3.77
C ALA A 99 19.58 -9.84 4.61
N PHE A 100 19.44 -9.44 5.87
CA PHE A 100 20.56 -9.35 6.82
C PHE A 100 21.30 -10.68 6.94
N GLY A 101 20.56 -11.79 7.03
CA GLY A 101 21.11 -13.14 7.04
C GLY A 101 21.98 -13.44 5.80
N LEU A 102 21.49 -13.10 4.60
CA LEU A 102 22.25 -13.31 3.36
C LEU A 102 23.56 -12.50 3.29
N TYR A 103 23.62 -11.36 3.98
CA TYR A 103 24.82 -10.52 4.03
C TYR A 103 25.82 -10.95 5.11
N TYR A 104 25.34 -11.42 6.26
CA TYR A 104 26.18 -11.56 7.45
C TYR A 104 26.28 -12.98 8.01
N VAL A 105 25.38 -13.89 7.65
CA VAL A 105 25.48 -15.30 8.09
C VAL A 105 26.42 -16.04 7.14
N GLY A 106 27.67 -16.21 7.56
CA GLY A 106 28.72 -16.92 6.80
C GLY A 106 28.59 -18.45 6.79
N SER A 107 27.38 -18.99 6.97
CA SER A 107 27.12 -20.44 6.97
C SER A 107 26.63 -20.90 5.60
N GLU A 108 27.44 -21.67 4.90
CA GLU A 108 27.09 -22.28 3.60
C GLU A 108 25.90 -23.24 3.70
N ALA A 109 25.68 -23.86 4.85
CA ALA A 109 24.54 -24.75 5.09
C ALA A 109 23.21 -23.98 5.21
N LEU A 110 23.23 -22.79 5.82
CA LEU A 110 22.03 -21.98 6.03
C LEU A 110 21.70 -21.08 4.85
N ARG A 111 22.71 -20.66 4.09
CA ARG A 111 22.56 -19.72 2.98
C ARG A 111 21.47 -20.10 1.97
N PRO A 112 21.35 -21.37 1.50
CA PRO A 112 20.28 -21.77 0.58
C PRO A 112 18.88 -21.64 1.19
N TRP A 113 18.73 -21.97 2.48
CA TRP A 113 17.46 -21.83 3.20
C TRP A 113 17.05 -20.37 3.35
N ILE A 114 17.98 -19.51 3.79
CA ILE A 114 17.73 -18.07 3.93
C ILE A 114 17.36 -17.47 2.57
N SER A 115 18.08 -17.84 1.51
CA SER A 115 17.79 -17.40 0.14
C SER A 115 16.40 -17.82 -0.32
N THR A 116 16.04 -19.09 -0.11
CA THR A 116 14.73 -19.64 -0.48
C THR A 116 13.60 -18.91 0.24
N VAL A 117 13.73 -18.69 1.55
CA VAL A 117 12.74 -17.95 2.34
C VAL A 117 12.62 -16.51 1.84
N HIS A 118 13.75 -15.82 1.60
CA HIS A 118 13.74 -14.45 1.11
C HIS A 118 13.02 -14.33 -0.25
N ILE A 119 13.31 -15.25 -1.18
CA ILE A 119 12.70 -15.27 -2.51
C ILE A 119 11.19 -15.58 -2.42
N VAL A 120 10.80 -16.65 -1.74
CA VAL A 120 9.39 -17.07 -1.66
C VAL A 120 8.52 -15.98 -1.04
N PHE A 121 8.95 -15.42 0.10
CA PHE A 121 8.21 -14.34 0.75
C PHE A 121 8.29 -13.03 -0.04
N GLY A 122 9.39 -12.76 -0.73
CA GLY A 122 9.55 -11.60 -1.61
C GLY A 122 8.56 -11.63 -2.76
N LEU A 123 8.36 -12.80 -3.37
CA LEU A 123 7.35 -13.02 -4.40
C LEU A 123 5.92 -12.87 -3.88
N GLY A 124 5.69 -13.16 -2.59
CA GLY A 124 4.39 -12.99 -1.92
C GLY A 124 4.02 -11.54 -1.58
N VAL A 125 4.96 -10.59 -1.64
CA VAL A 125 4.73 -9.20 -1.24
C VAL A 125 3.56 -8.53 -1.96
N PRO A 126 3.42 -8.61 -3.31
CA PRO A 126 2.31 -7.98 -4.01
C PRO A 126 0.94 -8.49 -3.55
N ALA A 127 0.83 -9.79 -3.26
CA ALA A 127 -0.42 -10.39 -2.79
C ALA A 127 -0.82 -9.84 -1.41
N VAL A 128 0.13 -9.75 -0.48
CA VAL A 128 -0.12 -9.20 0.87
C VAL A 128 -0.44 -7.71 0.81
N ILE A 129 0.26 -6.92 -0.01
CA ILE A 129 -0.06 -5.50 -0.23
C ILE A 129 -1.48 -5.35 -0.78
N MET A 130 -1.83 -6.13 -1.80
CA MET A 130 -3.16 -6.10 -2.40
C MET A 130 -4.23 -6.43 -1.37
N ALA A 131 -4.06 -7.52 -0.62
CA ALA A 131 -4.98 -7.91 0.45
C ALA A 131 -5.13 -6.81 1.51
N HIS A 132 -4.03 -6.20 1.96
CA HIS A 132 -4.05 -5.10 2.92
C HIS A 132 -4.84 -3.89 2.40
N ILE A 133 -4.68 -3.54 1.13
CA ILE A 133 -5.39 -2.43 0.49
C ILE A 133 -6.88 -2.74 0.34
N VAL A 134 -7.24 -3.91 -0.19
CA VAL A 134 -8.64 -4.30 -0.43
C VAL A 134 -9.41 -4.35 0.90
N VAL A 135 -8.90 -5.04 1.92
CA VAL A 135 -9.53 -5.13 3.25
C VAL A 135 -9.59 -3.74 3.92
N GLY A 136 -8.54 -2.93 3.77
CA GLY A 136 -8.52 -1.57 4.30
C GLY A 136 -9.55 -0.65 3.65
N ARG A 137 -9.84 -0.85 2.35
CA ARG A 137 -10.87 -0.10 1.62
C ARG A 137 -12.28 -0.56 1.98
N ALA A 138 -12.50 -1.87 2.07
CA ALA A 138 -13.79 -2.44 2.50
C ALA A 138 -14.17 -1.94 3.91
N SER A 139 -13.20 -1.80 4.80
CA SER A 139 -13.40 -1.27 6.17
C SER A 139 -13.76 0.22 6.24
N VAL A 140 -13.75 0.95 5.11
CA VAL A 140 -14.05 2.40 5.02
C VAL A 140 -15.27 2.67 4.13
N ALA A 141 -15.79 1.65 3.43
CA ALA A 141 -17.00 1.81 2.62
C ALA A 141 -18.16 2.33 3.49
N PRO A 142 -18.91 3.36 3.04
CA PRO A 142 -20.06 3.85 3.77
C PRO A 142 -21.03 2.70 3.97
N ALA A 143 -21.54 2.52 5.20
CA ALA A 143 -22.67 1.63 5.43
C ALA A 143 -23.81 2.05 4.48
N PRO A 144 -24.47 1.11 3.77
CA PRO A 144 -25.66 1.44 2.98
C PRO A 144 -26.62 2.22 3.88
N GLN A 145 -26.92 3.48 3.54
CA GLN A 145 -27.91 4.22 4.30
C GLN A 145 -29.25 3.49 4.14
N PRO A 146 -29.95 3.15 5.24
CA PRO A 146 -31.26 2.53 5.13
C PRO A 146 -32.18 3.49 4.37
N ILE A 147 -32.87 2.98 3.33
CA ILE A 147 -33.73 3.75 2.41
C ILE A 147 -34.72 4.66 3.17
N ARG A 148 -35.12 4.29 4.39
CA ARG A 148 -35.98 5.09 5.29
C ARG A 148 -35.40 6.46 5.67
N ALA A 149 -34.09 6.60 5.86
CA ALA A 149 -33.48 7.87 6.28
C ALA A 149 -33.51 8.93 5.16
N ARG A 150 -33.49 8.49 3.90
CA ARG A 150 -33.53 9.37 2.72
C ARG A 150 -34.95 9.87 2.44
N ALA A 151 -35.97 9.06 2.75
CA ALA A 151 -37.37 9.47 2.64
C ALA A 151 -37.75 10.52 3.70
N ALA A 152 -37.29 10.37 4.95
CA ALA A 152 -37.56 11.32 6.03
C ALA A 152 -36.91 12.71 5.81
N ALA A 153 -35.76 12.78 5.14
CA ALA A 153 -35.11 14.04 4.78
C ALA A 153 -35.82 14.76 3.63
N ALA A 154 -36.47 14.02 2.72
CA ALA A 154 -37.23 14.58 1.61
C ALA A 154 -38.58 15.18 2.05
N THR A 155 -39.12 14.77 3.20
CA THR A 155 -40.41 15.25 3.73
C THR A 155 -40.32 16.51 4.60
N LEU A 156 -39.12 17.06 4.83
CA LEU A 156 -38.91 18.24 5.68
C LEU A 156 -38.73 19.55 4.90
N VAL A 157 -39.08 19.59 3.60
CA VAL A 157 -39.21 20.86 2.87
C VAL A 157 -40.58 21.46 3.23
N PRO A 158 -40.65 22.57 3.99
CA PRO A 158 -41.92 23.23 4.27
C PRO A 158 -42.43 23.84 2.95
N ALA A 159 -43.62 23.42 2.51
CA ALA A 159 -44.24 23.89 1.27
C ALA A 159 -44.93 25.26 1.41
N ASP A 160 -44.86 25.91 2.57
CA ASP A 160 -45.62 27.13 2.85
C ASP A 160 -44.66 28.32 3.05
N ALA A 161 -44.16 28.86 1.96
CA ALA A 161 -43.73 30.25 1.90
C ALA A 161 -44.68 30.96 0.92
N PRO A 162 -45.69 31.71 1.39
CA PRO A 162 -46.59 32.41 0.50
C PRO A 162 -45.86 33.53 -0.24
N ASP A 163 -46.03 33.54 -1.55
CA ASP A 163 -45.59 34.56 -2.49
C ASP A 163 -46.17 35.93 -2.07
N GLU A 164 -45.32 36.93 -1.83
CA GLU A 164 -45.78 38.30 -1.57
C GLU A 164 -46.35 38.92 -2.85
N PRO A 165 -47.63 39.32 -2.85
CA PRO A 165 -47.98 40.66 -3.31
C PRO A 165 -48.96 41.41 -2.39
N GLU A 166 -49.11 41.00 -1.12
CA GLU A 166 -50.07 41.63 -0.18
C GLU A 166 -49.53 42.88 0.55
N LEU A 167 -48.23 43.19 0.45
CA LEU A 167 -47.63 44.35 1.12
C LEU A 167 -47.82 45.69 0.39
N VAL A 168 -48.27 45.71 -0.88
CA VAL A 168 -48.45 46.96 -1.64
C VAL A 168 -49.86 47.57 -1.46
N GLY A 169 -50.83 46.81 -0.95
CA GLY A 169 -52.22 47.28 -0.78
C GLY A 169 -52.50 48.05 0.53
N ALA A 170 -51.66 47.89 1.55
CA ALA A 170 -51.97 48.37 2.90
C ALA A 170 -51.63 49.85 3.16
N MET A 171 -50.88 50.52 2.27
CA MET A 171 -50.51 51.94 2.44
C MET A 171 -51.48 52.94 1.79
N ASN A 172 -52.56 52.48 1.12
CA ASN A 172 -53.49 53.34 0.40
C ASN A 172 -54.85 53.59 1.11
N LYS A 173 -54.96 53.28 2.42
CA LYS A 173 -56.21 53.44 3.19
C LYS A 173 -56.14 54.36 4.40
N VAL A 174 -55.23 55.33 4.40
CA VAL A 174 -55.27 56.45 5.36
C VAL A 174 -55.20 57.77 4.58
N GLY A 175 -56.38 58.22 4.17
CA GLY A 175 -56.65 59.53 3.58
C GLY A 175 -58.07 59.94 3.95
#